data_AF-K2EU34-F1
#
_entry.id   AF-K2EU34-F1
#
_cell.length_a   1.000
_cell.length_b   1.000
_cell.length_c   1.000
_cell.angle_alpha   90.00
_cell.angle_beta   90.00
_cell.angle_gamma   90.00
#
_symmetry.space_group_name_H-M   'P 1'
#
loop_
_entity.id
_entity.type
_entity.pdbx_description
1 polymer ?
#
loop_
_entity_poly.entity_id
_entity_poly.type
_entity_poly.pdbx_seq_one_letter_code
_entity_poly.pdbx_strand_id
1 'polypeptide(L)' 'VYCESNPAQAWEGLIAQGIQPKSKKNCANPIERNKKLAQSMGVNGTPAIIFSNGFKVMGAYPAEQIEQIFKEFDL' A
#
# COMPACT_ATOMS: atom_id res chain seq x y z
N VAL A 1 -8.77 -9.06 -4.68
CA VAL A 1 -7.29 -9.09 -4.58
C VAL A 1 -6.84 -9.96 -3.42
N TYR A 2 -7.02 -9.54 -2.16
CA TYR A 2 -6.49 -10.29 -0.99
C TYR A 2 -6.98 -11.74 -0.82
N CYS A 3 -8.17 -12.08 -1.32
CA CYS A 3 -8.73 -13.44 -1.23
C CYS A 3 -8.50 -14.28 -2.49
N GLU A 4 -7.64 -13.84 -3.40
CA GLU A 4 -7.17 -14.66 -4.52
C GLU A 4 -6.18 -15.72 -4.06
N SER A 5 -5.99 -16.78 -4.86
CA SER A 5 -4.95 -17.78 -4.60
C SER A 5 -3.54 -17.18 -4.64
N ASN A 6 -3.35 -16.13 -5.46
CA ASN A 6 -2.13 -15.33 -5.50
C ASN A 6 -2.48 -13.83 -5.46
N PRO A 7 -2.52 -13.22 -4.27
CA PRO A 7 -2.86 -11.81 -4.11
C PRO A 7 -1.91 -10.84 -4.82
N ALA A 8 -0.62 -11.17 -4.90
CA ALA A 8 0.38 -10.33 -5.56
C ALA A 8 0.12 -10.25 -7.07
N GLN A 9 -0.05 -11.42 -7.71
CA GLN A 9 -0.39 -11.49 -9.14
C GLN A 9 -1.75 -10.83 -9.43
N ALA A 10 -2.74 -11.00 -8.54
CA ALA A 10 -4.04 -10.38 -8.70
C ALA A 10 -3.99 -8.85 -8.60
N TRP A 11 -3.12 -8.31 -7.74
CA TRP A 11 -2.89 -6.87 -7.63
C TRP A 11 -2.21 -6.32 -8.90
N GLU A 12 -1.15 -6.99 -9.36
CA GLU A 12 -0.43 -6.60 -10.57
C GLU A 12 -1.35 -6.62 -11.81
N GLY A 13 -2.11 -7.70 -12.00
CA GLY A 13 -3.06 -7.81 -13.11
C GLY A 13 -4.16 -6.75 -13.05
N LEU A 14 -4.65 -6.42 -11.84
CA LEU A 14 -5.64 -5.36 -11.68
C LEU A 14 -5.09 -3.98 -12.03
N ILE A 15 -3.92 -3.62 -11.50
CA ILE A 15 -3.35 -2.29 -11.64
C ILE A 15 -2.73 -2.07 -13.02
N ALA A 16 -2.01 -3.05 -13.56
CA ALA A 16 -1.32 -2.90 -14.85
C ALA A 16 -2.22 -3.19 -16.06
N GLN A 17 -3.20 -4.09 -15.90
CA GLN A 17 -3.97 -4.63 -17.04
C GLN A 17 -5.50 -4.51 -16.86
N GLY A 18 -5.99 -4.00 -15.72
CA GLY A 18 -7.42 -3.90 -15.45
C GLY A 18 -8.14 -5.24 -15.21
N ILE A 19 -7.38 -6.33 -15.03
CA ILE A 19 -7.95 -7.68 -14.83
C ILE A 19 -8.55 -7.76 -13.43
N GLN A 20 -9.88 -7.92 -13.37
CA GLN A 20 -10.59 -8.02 -12.10
C GLN A 20 -10.30 -9.35 -11.38
N PRO A 21 -10.08 -9.33 -10.06
CA PRO A 21 -10.05 -10.53 -9.23
C PRO A 21 -11.35 -11.35 -9.39
N LYS A 22 -11.22 -12.68 -9.50
CA LYS A 22 -12.32 -13.62 -9.75
C LYS A 22 -12.79 -14.37 -8.50
N SER A 23 -11.98 -14.42 -7.45
CA SER A 23 -12.29 -15.13 -6.21
C SER A 23 -13.52 -14.53 -5.55
N LYS A 24 -14.50 -15.39 -5.28
CA LYS A 24 -15.70 -15.08 -4.50
C LYS A 24 -15.58 -15.55 -3.04
N LYS A 25 -14.41 -16.07 -2.65
CA LYS A 25 -14.19 -16.63 -1.32
C LYS A 25 -14.00 -15.51 -0.31
N ASN A 26 -14.55 -15.71 0.88
CA ASN A 26 -14.17 -14.91 2.05
C ASN A 26 -12.86 -15.45 2.62
N CYS A 27 -12.00 -14.54 3.05
CA CYS A 27 -10.72 -14.82 3.69
C CYS A 27 -10.47 -13.80 4.80
N ALA A 28 -9.38 -13.98 5.56
CA ALA A 28 -8.90 -12.96 6.50
C ALA A 28 -8.39 -11.72 5.73
N ASN A 29 -9.30 -10.84 5.34
CA ASN A 29 -9.03 -9.65 4.53
C ASN A 29 -8.52 -8.49 5.43
N PRO A 30 -7.33 -7.92 5.16
CA PRO A 30 -6.72 -6.92 6.05
C PRO A 30 -7.30 -5.51 5.90
N ILE A 31 -8.17 -5.24 4.91
CA ILE A 31 -8.61 -3.88 4.55
C ILE A 31 -9.11 -3.08 5.76
N GLU A 32 -10.03 -3.64 6.57
CA GLU A 32 -10.62 -2.89 7.69
C GLU A 32 -9.61 -2.65 8.82
N ARG A 33 -8.73 -3.62 9.11
CA ARG A 33 -7.63 -3.43 10.06
C ARG A 33 -6.68 -2.33 9.59
N ASN A 34 -6.29 -2.36 8.31
CA ASN A 34 -5.35 -1.40 7.74
C ASN A 34 -5.94 0.01 7.67
N LYS A 35 -7.22 0.15 7.32
CA LYS A 35 -7.93 1.44 7.35
C LYS A 35 -7.94 2.07 8.75
N LYS A 36 -8.25 1.27 9.78
CA LYS A 36 -8.23 1.75 11.18
C LYS A 36 -6.82 2.20 11.60
N LEU A 37 -5.79 1.42 11.26
CA LEU A 37 -4.41 1.77 11.53
C LEU A 37 -4.03 3.08 10.81
N ALA A 38 -4.33 3.19 9.53
CA ALA A 38 -4.07 4.39 8.73
C ALA A 38 -4.71 5.64 9.37
N GLN A 39 -5.97 5.54 9.79
CA GLN A 39 -6.67 6.62 10.50
C GLN A 39 -5.97 7.01 11.81
N SER A 40 -5.57 6.03 12.63
CA SER A 40 -4.83 6.32 13.88
C SER A 40 -3.46 6.97 13.64
N MET A 41 -2.87 6.77 12.46
CA MET A 41 -1.59 7.35 12.06
C MET A 41 -1.75 8.71 11.35
N GLY A 42 -2.97 9.22 11.21
CA GLY A 42 -3.26 10.50 10.55
C GLY A 42 -3.20 10.44 9.02
N VAL A 43 -3.26 9.24 8.42
CA VAL A 43 -3.32 9.10 6.96
C VAL A 43 -4.72 9.49 6.48
N ASN A 44 -4.80 10.56 5.70
CA ASN A 44 -6.04 11.15 5.20
C ASN A 44 -6.24 11.03 3.68
N GLY A 45 -5.30 10.42 2.97
CA GLY A 45 -5.33 10.26 1.51
C GLY A 45 -4.36 9.20 1.01
N THR A 46 -4.47 8.85 -0.27
CA THR A 46 -3.59 7.88 -0.94
C THR A 46 -2.96 8.50 -2.19
N PRO A 47 -1.70 8.16 -2.53
CA PRO A 47 -0.80 7.29 -1.76
C PRO A 47 -0.24 7.98 -0.51
N ALA A 48 0.21 7.16 0.44
CA ALA A 48 0.91 7.59 1.65
C ALA A 48 2.06 6.60 1.91
N ILE A 49 3.26 7.12 2.18
CA ILE A 49 4.45 6.31 2.43
C ILE A 49 4.84 6.49 3.90
N ILE A 50 5.04 5.37 4.59
CA ILE A 50 5.44 5.32 5.99
C ILE A 50 6.79 4.62 6.03
N PHE A 51 7.84 5.36 6.37
CA PHE A 51 9.20 4.85 6.49
C PHE A 51 9.37 4.06 7.79
N SER A 52 10.41 3.20 7.86
CA SER A 52 10.65 2.30 8.99
C SER A 52 10.90 3.03 10.32
N ASN A 53 11.41 4.26 10.28
CA ASN A 53 11.55 5.14 11.44
C ASN A 53 10.25 5.86 11.86
N GLY A 54 9.13 5.61 11.17
CA GLY A 54 7.85 6.26 11.42
C GLY A 54 7.68 7.63 10.77
N PHE A 55 8.68 8.13 10.02
CA PHE A 55 8.52 9.30 9.16
C PHE A 55 7.48 9.00 8.06
N LYS A 56 6.66 9.99 7.72
CA LYS A 56 5.53 9.80 6.80
C LYS A 56 5.50 10.93 5.79
N VAL A 57 5.28 10.56 4.53
CA VAL A 57 4.98 11.51 3.45
C VAL A 57 3.63 11.19 2.82
N MET A 58 2.87 12.23 2.51
CA MET A 58 1.53 12.14 1.95
C MET A 58 1.55 12.56 0.49
N GLY A 59 0.86 11.81 -0.37
CA GLY A 59 0.86 12.04 -1.81
C GLY A 59 1.87 11.17 -2.56
N ALA A 60 1.87 11.31 -3.89
CA ALA A 60 2.77 10.57 -4.77
C ALA A 60 4.13 11.27 -4.86
N TYR A 61 5.20 10.50 -4.70
CA TYR A 61 6.58 10.95 -4.82
C TYR A 61 7.28 10.15 -5.94
N PRO A 62 8.08 10.79 -6.81
CA PRO A 62 8.99 10.10 -7.72
C PRO A 62 10.00 9.24 -6.96
N ALA A 63 10.54 8.23 -7.63
CA ALA A 63 11.52 7.32 -7.03
C ALA A 63 12.73 8.08 -6.47
N GLU A 64 13.25 9.05 -7.21
CA GLU A 64 14.44 9.83 -6.82
C GLU A 64 14.24 10.58 -5.50
N GLN A 65 13.02 11.06 -5.22
CA GLN A 65 12.71 11.74 -3.96
C GLN A 65 12.60 10.75 -2.80
N ILE A 66 12.04 9.57 -3.05
CA ILE A 66 11.96 8.50 -2.04
C ILE A 66 13.39 8.02 -1.68
N GLU A 67 14.25 7.82 -2.67
CA GLU A 67 15.67 7.47 -2.47
C GLU A 67 16.43 8.53 -1.69
N GLN A 68 16.12 9.81 -1.92
CA GLN A 68 16.73 10.91 -1.15
C GLN A 68 16.32 10.85 0.32
N ILE A 69 15.06 10.53 0.63
CA ILE A 69 14.56 10.38 2.00
C ILE A 69 15.24 9.19 2.70
N PHE A 70 15.43 8.05 2.00
CA PHE A 70 16.19 6.91 2.54
C PHE A 70 17.61 7.33 2.95
N LYS A 71 18.32 8.07 2.09
CA LYS A 71 19.67 8.57 2.38
C LYS A 71 19.70 9.59 3.52
N GLU A 72 18.72 10.48 3.60
CA GLU A 72 18.64 11.52 4.64
C GLU A 72 18.44 10.91 6.04
N PHE A 73 17.67 9.82 6.14
CA PHE A 73 17.37 9.15 7.40
C PHE A 73 18.25 7.91 7.69
N ASP A 74 19.21 7.60 6.82
CA ASP A 74 20.08 6.41 6.92
C ASP A 74 19.26 5.10 7.08
N LEU A 75 18.29 4.91 6.18
CA LEU A 75 17.31 3.82 6.18
C LEU A 75 17.57 2.73 5.13
#